data_AF-A0A6L9ZMG6-F1
#
_entry.id   AF-A0A6L9ZMG6-F1
#
_cell.length_a   1.000
_cell.length_b   1.000
_cell.length_c   1.000
_cell.angle_alpha   90.00
_cell.angle_beta   90.00
_cell.angle_gamma   90.00
#
_symmetry.space_group_name_H-M   'P 1'
#
loop_
_entity.id
_entity.type
_entity.pdbx_description
1 polymer ?
#
loop_
_entity_poly.entity_id
_entity_poly.type
_entity_poly.pdbx_seq_one_letter_code
_entity_poly.pdbx_strand_id
1 'polypeptide(L)' 'MATKTKNIGYETVAKTRNKGKFASPNHTPLAGTLGVRLPVDLDEWVAVEAKRRGCTKNELIREAVRFFSQHQAS' A
#
# COMPACT_ATOMS: atom_id res chain seq x y z
N MET A 1 -32.41 46.40 13.91
CA MET A 1 -31.42 45.51 14.56
C MET A 1 -31.34 44.23 13.74
N ALA A 2 -30.24 44.03 12.99
CA ALA A 2 -30.08 42.86 12.12
C ALA A 2 -29.54 41.68 12.96
N THR A 3 -30.34 40.63 13.10
CA THR A 3 -29.96 39.39 13.77
C THR A 3 -28.89 38.66 12.95
N LYS A 4 -27.70 38.49 13.52
CA LYS A 4 -26.63 37.64 12.96
C LYS A 4 -27.14 36.20 12.92
N THR A 5 -27.59 35.76 11.75
CA THR A 5 -27.90 34.35 11.50
C THR A 5 -26.60 33.56 11.60
N LYS A 6 -26.42 32.87 12.73
CA LYS A 6 -25.29 31.98 12.99
C LYS A 6 -25.24 30.95 11.86
N ASN A 7 -24.14 30.88 11.13
CA ASN A 7 -24.02 29.98 9.97
C ASN A 7 -23.81 28.54 10.46
N ILE A 8 -24.91 27.88 10.84
CA ILE A 8 -24.93 26.56 11.51
C ILE A 8 -24.28 25.48 10.63
N GLY A 9 -24.33 25.62 9.30
CA GLY A 9 -23.78 24.64 8.36
C GLY A 9 -22.27 24.46 8.47
N TYR A 10 -21.50 25.51 8.81
CA TYR A 10 -20.04 25.41 8.86
C TYR A 10 -19.53 24.66 10.11
N GLU A 11 -20.24 24.79 11.24
CA GLU A 11 -19.90 24.06 12.47
C GLU A 11 -20.12 22.54 12.34
N THR A 12 -21.05 22.11 11.49
CA THR A 12 -21.39 20.68 11.31
C THR A 12 -20.28 19.93 10.55
N VAL A 13 -19.63 20.59 9.60
CA VAL A 13 -18.53 19.99 8.80
C VAL A 13 -17.25 19.87 9.62
N ALA A 14 -16.99 20.81 10.53
CA ALA A 14 -15.81 20.77 11.40
C ALA A 14 -15.84 19.59 12.39
N LYS A 15 -17.03 19.21 12.89
CA LYS A 15 -17.20 18.14 13.89
C LYS A 15 -17.24 16.72 13.28
N THR A 16 -17.40 16.60 11.96
CA THR A 16 -17.41 15.32 11.23
C THR A 16 -16.09 15.01 10.52
N ARG A 17 -15.04 15.81 10.77
CA ARG A 17 -13.68 15.65 10.22
C ARG A 17 -12.91 14.45 10.82
N ASN A 18 -13.55 13.30 10.99
CA ASN A 18 -12.89 12.10 11.51
C ASN A 18 -13.54 10.75 11.10
N LYS A 19 -14.25 10.67 9.98
CA LYS A 19 -14.69 9.38 9.41
C LYS A 19 -14.66 9.40 7.88
N GLY A 20 -13.52 8.99 7.32
CA GLY A 20 -13.32 8.87 5.89
C GLY A 20 -12.02 9.54 5.51
N LYS A 21 -10.93 8.76 5.46
CA LYS A 21 -9.69 9.21 4.82
C LYS A 21 -10.10 9.69 3.43
N PHE A 22 -9.80 10.94 3.09
CA PHE A 22 -10.00 11.46 1.74
C PHE A 22 -9.26 10.56 0.76
N ALA A 23 -10.01 9.70 0.05
CA ALA A 23 -9.49 8.96 -1.07
C ALA A 23 -9.42 9.95 -2.22
N SER A 24 -8.24 10.55 -2.43
CA SER A 24 -8.01 11.39 -3.61
C SER A 24 -8.42 10.61 -4.87
N PRO A 25 -9.08 11.22 -5.87
CA PRO A 25 -9.43 10.54 -7.12
C PRO A 25 -8.20 9.96 -7.85
N ASN A 26 -7.00 10.47 -7.53
CA ASN A 26 -5.72 10.00 -8.04
C ASN A 26 -4.93 9.15 -7.04
N HIS A 27 -5.55 8.74 -5.93
CA HIS A 27 -4.95 7.80 -5.01
C HIS A 27 -5.08 6.40 -5.61
N THR A 28 -4.15 6.00 -6.49
CA THR A 28 -3.90 4.57 -6.67
C THR A 28 -3.68 4.02 -5.26
N PRO A 29 -4.53 3.11 -4.76
CA PRO A 29 -4.26 2.48 -3.49
C PRO A 29 -2.87 1.86 -3.58
N LEU A 30 -2.01 2.12 -2.59
CA LEU A 30 -0.72 1.44 -2.48
C LEU A 30 -1.00 -0.04 -2.69
N ALA A 31 -0.48 -0.57 -3.79
CA ALA A 31 -0.90 -1.81 -4.42
C ALA A 31 -1.24 -2.87 -3.37
N GLY A 32 -2.46 -3.40 -3.43
CA GLY A 32 -2.81 -4.59 -2.66
C GLY A 32 -1.71 -5.64 -2.85
N THR A 33 -1.44 -6.43 -1.81
CA THR A 33 -0.46 -7.51 -1.89
C THR A 33 -0.77 -8.38 -3.11
N LEU A 34 0.01 -8.21 -4.18
CA LEU A 34 -0.08 -9.06 -5.37
C LEU A 34 0.39 -10.45 -4.93
N GLY A 35 -0.55 -11.36 -4.75
CA GLY A 35 -0.25 -12.76 -4.47
C GLY A 35 0.36 -13.38 -5.72
N VAL A 36 1.68 -13.49 -5.77
CA VAL A 36 2.38 -14.17 -6.86
C VAL A 36 2.32 -15.67 -6.63
N ARG A 37 1.88 -16.42 -7.65
CA ARG A 37 2.01 -17.89 -7.67
C ARG A 37 3.35 -18.24 -8.29
N LEU A 38 4.15 -19.01 -7.56
CA LEU A 38 5.40 -19.57 -8.04
C LEU A 38 5.22 -21.08 -8.30
N PRO A 39 6.00 -21.68 -9.22
CA PRO A 39 6.12 -23.13 -9.31
C PRO A 39 6.50 -23.74 -7.95
N VAL A 40 6.06 -24.98 -7.69
CA VAL A 40 6.24 -25.64 -6.39
C VAL A 40 7.71 -25.68 -5.97
N ASP A 41 8.58 -26.15 -6.85
CA ASP A 41 10.03 -26.26 -6.59
C ASP A 41 10.65 -24.90 -6.22
N LEU A 42 10.20 -23.83 -6.87
CA LEU A 42 10.69 -22.49 -6.61
C LEU A 42 10.15 -21.95 -5.29
N ASP A 43 8.89 -22.23 -4.94
CA ASP A 43 8.31 -21.79 -3.67
C ASP A 43 8.95 -22.50 -2.46
N GLU A 44 9.30 -23.78 -2.62
CA GLU A 44 10.10 -24.53 -1.64
C GLU A 44 11.49 -23.93 -1.48
N TRP A 45 12.18 -23.66 -2.59
CA TRP A 45 13.49 -23.04 -2.57
C TRP A 45 13.46 -21.65 -1.91
N VAL A 46 12.47 -20.80 -2.27
CA VAL A 46 12.29 -19.47 -1.66
C VAL A 46 12.00 -19.59 -0.16
N ALA A 47 11.24 -20.59 0.28
CA ALA A 47 10.98 -20.81 1.69
C ALA A 47 12.25 -21.17 2.48
N VAL A 48 13.08 -22.06 1.93
CA VAL A 48 14.37 -22.44 2.53
C VAL A 48 15.32 -21.25 2.59
N GLU A 49 15.41 -20.49 1.51
CA GLU A 49 16.31 -19.34 1.40
C GLU A 49 15.87 -18.18 2.30
N ALA A 50 14.56 -17.92 2.42
CA ALA A 50 13.99 -16.94 3.33
C ALA A 50 14.35 -17.28 4.79
N LYS A 51 14.22 -18.55 5.16
CA LYS A 51 14.59 -19.04 6.49
C LYS A 51 16.09 -18.91 6.75
N ARG A 52 16.93 -19.20 5.75
CA ARG A 52 18.39 -19.09 5.83
C ARG A 52 18.84 -17.65 6.08
N ARG A 53 18.20 -16.67 5.43
CA ARG A 53 18.53 -15.24 5.54
C ARG A 53 17.79 -14.50 6.66
N GLY A 54 16.80 -15.14 7.29
CA GLY A 54 15.97 -14.52 8.33
C GLY A 54 15.04 -13.42 7.79
N CYS A 55 14.60 -13.53 6.53
CA CYS A 55 13.72 -12.55 5.88
C CYS A 55 12.40 -13.19 5.42
N THR A 56 11.47 -12.37 4.95
CA THR A 56 10.19 -12.85 4.41
C THR A 56 10.29 -13.21 2.93
N LYS A 57 9.46 -14.16 2.46
CA LYS A 57 9.36 -14.51 1.03
C LYS A 57 9.15 -13.27 0.14
N ASN A 58 8.31 -12.34 0.60
CA ASN A 58 8.02 -11.10 -0.13
C ASN A 58 9.25 -10.19 -0.29
N GLU A 59 10.15 -10.16 0.69
CA GLU A 59 11.39 -9.38 0.59
C GLU A 59 12.34 -9.97 -0.44
N LEU A 60 12.50 -11.29 -0.46
CA LEU A 60 13.31 -11.98 -1.49
C LEU A 60 12.77 -11.75 -2.89
N ILE A 61 11.44 -11.84 -3.08
CA ILE A 61 10.81 -11.62 -4.39
C ILE A 61 11.02 -10.17 -4.84
N ARG A 62 10.87 -9.19 -3.93
CA ARG A 62 11.11 -7.78 -4.25
C ARG A 62 12.57 -7.51 -4.60
N GLU A 63 13.50 -8.13 -3.89
CA GLU A 63 14.93 -8.04 -4.18
C GLU A 63 15.24 -8.60 -5.57
N ALA A 64 14.74 -9.79 -5.90
CA ALA A 64 14.90 -10.40 -7.21
C ALA A 64 14.33 -9.53 -8.35
N VAL A 65 13.14 -8.97 -8.17
CA VAL A 65 12.52 -8.05 -9.15
C VAL A 65 13.37 -6.78 -9.34
N ARG A 66 13.93 -6.22 -8.25
CA ARG A 66 14.82 -5.05 -8.33
C ARG A 66 16.09 -5.37 -9.11
N PHE A 67 16.74 -6.49 -8.82
CA PHE A 67 17.92 -6.94 -9.57
C PHE A 67 17.62 -7.08 -11.06
N PHE A 68 16.51 -7.75 -11.39
CA PHE A 68 16.09 -7.95 -12.76
C PHE A 68 15.82 -6.63 -13.50
N SER A 69 15.10 -5.70 -12.85
CA SER A 69 14.81 -4.38 -13.43
C SER A 69 16.07 -3.56 -13.68
N GLN A 70 17.11 -3.69 -12.84
CA GLN A 70 18.37 -2.98 -13.04
C GLN A 70 19.20 -3.59 -14.18
N HIS A 71 19.14 -4.91 -14.36
CA HIS A 71 19.93 -5.61 -15.37
C HIS A 71 19.26 -5.66 -16.75
N GLN A 72 17.95 -5.42 -16.84
CA GLN A 72 17.27 -5.21 -18.12
C GLN A 72 17.45 -3.80 -18.69
N ALA A 73 17.89 -2.84 -17.86
CA ALA A 73 18.10 -1.45 -18.27
C ALA A 73 19.54 -1.16 -18.74
N SER A 74 20.41 -2.18 -18.78
CA SER A 74 21.76 -2.15 -19.36
C SER A 74 21.78 -2.93 -20.67
#